data_AF-A0A7Y4W6T7-F1
#
_entry.id   AF-A0A7Y4W6T7-F1
#
_cell.length_a   1.000
_cell.length_b   1.000
_cell.length_c   1.000
_cell.angle_alpha   90.00
_cell.angle_beta   90.00
_cell.angle_gamma   90.00
#
_symmetry.space_group_name_H-M   'P 1'
#
loop_
_entity.id
_entity.type
_entity.pdbx_description
1 polymer ?
#
loop_
_entity_poly.entity_id
_entity_poly.type
_entity_poly.pdbx_seq_one_letter_code
_entity_poly.pdbx_strand_id
1 'polypeptide(L)'
;MPSNSKEYFSLMVEPTVREFRNAQHELRRGLLAALVLNHMVDHLAQENELAADRNEMNKRVSAKRDEIFGECHEFQFIRDVADSIKHAKLTAQNPREVSSSSQLTGSAGLFQAPFGEGVFAEAVEIYAVVENGLEKPLLPAVNVVFEKLYSIISGNPTQLNR
;
A
#
# COMPACT_ATOMS: atom_id res chain seq x y z
N MET A 1 -17.03 4.33 -13.48
CA MET A 1 -15.75 4.71 -12.82
C MET A 1 -16.13 5.61 -11.65
N PRO A 2 -15.53 5.42 -10.46
CA PRO A 2 -15.83 6.26 -9.29
C PRO A 2 -15.64 7.73 -9.63
N SER A 3 -16.57 8.57 -9.19
CA SER A 3 -16.68 9.97 -9.57
C SER A 3 -15.86 10.92 -8.67
N ASN A 4 -15.45 10.46 -7.49
CA ASN A 4 -14.64 11.21 -6.54
C ASN A 4 -13.81 10.28 -5.62
N SER A 5 -12.94 10.88 -4.81
CA SER A 5 -12.01 10.18 -3.91
C SER A 5 -12.74 9.31 -2.87
N LYS A 6 -13.81 9.82 -2.25
CA LYS A 6 -14.65 9.08 -1.29
C LYS A 6 -15.26 7.82 -1.89
N GLU A 7 -15.83 7.93 -3.08
CA GLU A 7 -16.44 6.81 -3.79
C GLU A 7 -15.38 5.75 -4.13
N TYR A 8 -14.22 6.16 -4.67
CA TYR A 8 -13.11 5.24 -4.94
C TYR A 8 -12.64 4.53 -3.66
N PHE A 9 -12.54 5.25 -2.55
CA PHE A 9 -12.15 4.65 -1.28
C PHE A 9 -13.13 3.58 -0.82
N SER A 10 -14.43 3.89 -0.81
CA SER A 10 -15.46 2.96 -0.36
C SER A 10 -15.62 1.72 -1.26
N LEU A 11 -15.45 1.88 -2.58
CA LEU A 11 -15.66 0.80 -3.55
C LEU A 11 -14.41 -0.03 -3.83
N MET A 12 -13.22 0.57 -3.72
CA MET A 12 -11.96 -0.08 -4.11
C MET A 12 -11.02 -0.26 -2.92
N VAL A 13 -10.73 0.80 -2.17
CA VAL A 13 -9.70 0.75 -1.12
C VAL A 13 -10.16 -0.07 0.08
N GLU A 14 -11.31 0.27 0.66
CA GLU A 14 -11.84 -0.38 1.85
C GLU A 14 -12.05 -1.89 1.69
N PRO A 15 -12.76 -2.39 0.67
CA PRO A 15 -12.95 -3.83 0.51
C PRO A 15 -11.63 -4.55 0.24
N THR A 16 -10.73 -3.99 -0.58
CA THR A 16 -9.43 -4.63 -0.89
C THR A 16 -8.54 -4.73 0.34
N VAL A 17 -8.47 -3.66 1.15
CA VAL A 17 -7.69 -3.68 2.40
C VAL A 17 -8.31 -4.62 3.42
N ARG A 18 -9.64 -4.65 3.55
CA ARG A 18 -10.36 -5.59 4.42
C ARG A 18 -10.10 -7.04 4.03
N GLU A 19 -10.13 -7.36 2.75
CA GLU A 19 -9.80 -8.68 2.23
C GLU A 19 -8.37 -9.11 2.62
N PHE A 20 -7.40 -8.20 2.51
CA PHE A 20 -6.03 -8.49 2.96
C PHE A 20 -5.93 -8.65 4.48
N ARG A 21 -6.59 -7.77 5.27
CA ARG A 21 -6.64 -7.88 6.74
C ARG A 21 -7.20 -9.24 7.21
N ASN A 22 -8.13 -9.82 6.45
CA ASN A 22 -8.74 -11.13 6.73
C ASN A 22 -7.89 -12.31 6.26
N ALA A 23 -6.93 -12.09 5.35
CA ALA A 23 -6.09 -13.13 4.77
C ALA A 23 -4.65 -12.61 4.62
N GLN A 24 -4.01 -12.35 5.77
CA GLN A 24 -2.73 -11.62 5.89
C GLN A 24 -1.54 -12.38 5.27
N HIS A 25 -1.71 -13.68 5.04
CA HIS A 25 -0.75 -14.56 4.40
C HIS A 25 -0.87 -14.58 2.86
N GLU A 26 -1.97 -14.06 2.30
CA GLU A 26 -2.19 -14.09 0.84
C GLU A 26 -1.43 -12.95 0.14
N LEU A 27 -0.27 -13.29 -0.45
CA LEU A 27 0.60 -12.34 -1.15
C LEU A 27 -0.19 -11.44 -2.12
N ARG A 28 -1.02 -12.04 -2.98
CA ARG A 28 -1.83 -11.31 -3.97
C ARG A 28 -2.69 -10.21 -3.33
N ARG A 29 -3.33 -10.49 -2.18
CA ARG A 29 -4.19 -9.51 -1.51
C ARG A 29 -3.37 -8.38 -0.90
N GLY A 30 -2.20 -8.68 -0.33
CA GLY A 30 -1.26 -7.66 0.14
C GLY A 30 -0.79 -6.73 -0.98
N LEU A 31 -0.42 -7.29 -2.14
CA LEU A 31 -0.01 -6.53 -3.31
C LEU A 31 -1.15 -5.64 -3.85
N LEU A 32 -2.37 -6.17 -3.92
CA LEU A 32 -3.53 -5.40 -4.34
C LEU A 32 -3.86 -4.26 -3.36
N ALA A 33 -3.75 -4.51 -2.05
CA ALA A 33 -3.92 -3.49 -1.01
C ALA A 33 -2.91 -2.35 -1.20
N ALA A 34 -1.62 -2.65 -1.41
CA ALA A 34 -0.60 -1.64 -1.67
C ALA A 34 -0.89 -0.83 -2.96
N LEU A 35 -1.33 -1.50 -4.02
CA LEU A 35 -1.68 -0.84 -5.29
C LEU A 35 -2.84 0.15 -5.14
N VAL A 36 -3.95 -0.26 -4.50
CA VAL A 36 -5.11 0.61 -4.35
C VAL A 36 -4.85 1.77 -3.39
N LEU A 37 -4.03 1.57 -2.35
CA LEU A 37 -3.59 2.64 -1.45
C LEU A 37 -2.70 3.66 -2.15
N ASN A 38 -1.74 3.20 -2.97
CA ASN A 38 -0.93 4.11 -3.79
C ASN A 38 -1.79 4.88 -4.80
N HIS A 39 -2.75 4.21 -5.45
CA HIS A 39 -3.62 4.84 -6.45
C HIS A 39 -4.66 5.80 -5.84
N MET A 40 -5.04 5.62 -4.58
CA MET A 40 -5.91 6.54 -3.85
C MET A 40 -5.36 7.98 -3.87
N VAL A 41 -4.05 8.13 -3.83
CA VAL A 41 -3.39 9.45 -3.88
C VAL A 41 -3.60 10.15 -5.22
N ASP A 42 -3.67 9.38 -6.31
CA ASP A 42 -3.97 9.92 -7.63
C ASP A 42 -5.41 10.48 -7.65
N HIS A 43 -6.36 9.77 -7.03
CA HIS A 43 -7.75 10.24 -6.88
C HIS A 43 -7.87 11.47 -5.99
N LEU A 44 -7.09 11.58 -4.91
CA LEU A 44 -7.04 12.79 -4.08
C LEU A 44 -6.45 13.99 -4.82
N ALA A 45 -5.43 13.77 -5.65
CA ALA A 45 -4.80 14.83 -6.45
C ALA A 45 -5.70 15.34 -7.59
N GLN A 46 -6.66 14.51 -8.03
CA GLN A 46 -7.60 14.79 -9.11
C GLN A 46 -8.95 15.33 -8.63
N GLU A 47 -9.15 15.40 -7.31
CA GLU A 47 -10.43 15.81 -6.75
C GLU A 47 -10.77 17.27 -7.12
N ASN A 48 -11.98 17.48 -7.66
CA ASN A 48 -12.52 18.77 -8.13
C ASN A 48 -11.91 19.35 -9.42
N GLU A 49 -11.20 18.56 -10.21
CA GLU A 49 -10.57 19.05 -11.45
C GLU A 49 -11.33 18.62 -12.72
N LEU A 50 -11.54 19.58 -13.63
CA LEU A 50 -12.36 19.37 -14.83
C LEU A 50 -11.56 19.04 -16.10
N ALA A 51 -10.27 19.41 -16.17
CA ALA A 51 -9.28 18.96 -17.15
C ALA A 51 -7.99 19.76 -16.95
N ALA A 52 -6.90 19.09 -16.55
CA ALA A 52 -5.56 19.70 -16.51
C ALA A 52 -4.66 19.06 -17.57
N ASP A 53 -3.67 19.80 -18.06
CA ASP A 53 -2.62 19.24 -18.91
C ASP A 53 -1.89 18.11 -18.17
N ARG A 54 -1.39 17.12 -18.93
CA ARG A 54 -0.71 15.95 -18.37
C ARG A 54 0.47 16.32 -17.47
N ASN A 55 1.24 17.36 -17.83
CA ASN A 55 2.39 17.77 -17.01
C ASN A 55 1.96 18.40 -15.69
N GLU A 56 0.87 19.16 -15.70
CA GLU A 56 0.32 19.75 -14.49
C GLU A 56 -0.28 18.69 -13.58
N MET A 57 -0.99 17.72 -14.14
CA MET A 57 -1.48 16.56 -13.40
C MET A 57 -0.34 15.78 -12.73
N ASN A 58 0.75 15.52 -13.45
CA ASN A 58 1.92 14.84 -12.89
C ASN A 58 2.55 15.61 -11.72
N LYS A 59 2.66 16.94 -11.84
CA LYS A 59 3.17 17.80 -10.75
C LYS A 59 2.28 17.74 -9.52
N ARG A 60 0.96 17.78 -9.70
CA ARG A 60 -0.02 17.70 -8.60
C ARG A 60 0.01 16.35 -7.90
N VAL A 61 0.04 15.26 -8.68
CA VAL A 61 0.20 13.91 -8.11
C VAL A 61 1.51 13.81 -7.32
N SER A 62 2.61 14.35 -7.84
CA SER A 62 3.88 14.39 -7.10
C SER A 62 3.74 15.18 -5.80
N ALA A 63 3.19 16.40 -5.85
CA ALA A 63 3.03 17.25 -4.67
C ALA A 63 2.12 16.59 -3.62
N LYS A 64 1.04 15.94 -4.03
CA LYS A 64 0.14 15.23 -3.10
C LYS A 64 0.81 14.00 -2.48
N ARG A 65 1.65 13.28 -3.24
CA ARG A 65 2.46 12.19 -2.69
C ARG A 65 3.49 12.70 -1.68
N ASP A 66 4.11 13.83 -1.95
CA ASP A 66 5.09 14.46 -1.04
C ASP A 66 4.41 14.98 0.25
N GLU A 67 3.20 15.55 0.13
CA GLU A 67 2.35 15.94 1.26
C GLU A 67 2.01 14.73 2.16
N ILE A 68 1.50 13.64 1.57
CA ILE A 68 1.16 12.43 2.32
C ILE A 68 2.40 11.82 2.95
N PHE A 69 3.53 11.79 2.23
CA PHE A 69 4.79 11.29 2.78
C PHE A 69 5.28 12.11 3.98
N GLY A 70 5.17 13.44 3.92
CA GLY A 70 5.51 14.32 5.04
C GLY A 70 4.67 14.09 6.30
N GLU A 71 3.47 13.52 6.16
CA GLU A 71 2.57 13.21 7.26
C GLU A 71 2.54 11.72 7.66
N CYS A 72 3.00 10.82 6.77
CA CYS A 72 2.92 9.37 6.91
C CYS A 72 4.07 8.72 6.13
N HIS A 73 5.19 8.48 6.81
CA HIS A 73 6.40 7.94 6.17
C HIS A 73 6.21 6.50 5.65
N GLU A 74 5.31 5.73 6.27
CA GLU A 74 4.91 4.38 5.83
C GLU A 74 4.35 4.37 4.40
N PHE A 75 3.86 5.51 3.92
CA PHE A 75 3.40 5.67 2.54
C PHE A 75 4.53 5.41 1.53
N GLN A 76 5.78 5.76 1.84
CA GLN A 76 6.91 5.51 0.93
C GLN A 76 7.11 4.02 0.70
N PHE A 77 6.97 3.20 1.76
CA PHE A 77 7.06 1.75 1.64
C PHE A 77 5.93 1.17 0.78
N ILE A 78 4.68 1.61 0.99
CA ILE A 78 3.54 1.19 0.16
C ILE A 78 3.73 1.60 -1.31
N ARG A 79 4.25 2.80 -1.56
CA ARG A 79 4.58 3.27 -2.90
C ARG A 79 5.64 2.41 -3.56
N ASP A 80 6.73 2.10 -2.86
CA ASP A 80 7.81 1.26 -3.39
C ASP A 80 7.32 -0.16 -3.71
N VAL A 81 6.50 -0.75 -2.84
CA VAL A 81 5.82 -2.03 -3.09
C VAL A 81 4.95 -1.94 -4.35
N ALA A 82 4.08 -0.92 -4.45
CA ALA A 82 3.20 -0.73 -5.59
C ALA A 82 3.95 -0.50 -6.91
N ASP A 83 4.98 0.34 -6.88
CA ASP A 83 5.82 0.66 -8.04
C ASP A 83 6.61 -0.59 -8.50
N SER A 84 7.10 -1.41 -7.56
CA SER A 84 7.83 -2.65 -7.86
C SER A 84 6.98 -3.68 -8.60
N ILE A 85 5.67 -3.73 -8.30
CA ILE A 85 4.70 -4.58 -9.00
C ILE A 85 4.43 -4.03 -10.42
N LYS A 86 4.24 -2.72 -10.55
CA LYS A 86 3.90 -2.08 -11.84
C LYS A 86 5.04 -2.14 -12.84
N HIS A 87 6.28 -2.01 -12.39
CA HIS A 87 7.44 -1.85 -13.27
C HIS A 87 8.36 -3.07 -13.32
N ALA A 88 8.06 -4.13 -12.57
CA ALA A 88 8.86 -5.36 -12.39
C ALA A 88 10.28 -5.15 -11.80
N LYS A 89 10.96 -4.05 -12.16
CA LYS A 89 12.25 -3.60 -11.63
C LYS A 89 12.32 -2.07 -11.71
N LEU A 90 12.57 -1.41 -10.58
CA LEU A 90 12.64 0.05 -10.55
C LEU A 90 14.05 0.54 -10.86
N THR A 91 14.18 1.53 -11.75
CA THR A 91 15.44 2.23 -12.01
C THR A 91 15.76 3.16 -10.82
N ALA A 92 16.89 2.91 -10.16
CA ALA A 92 17.35 3.62 -8.98
C ALA A 92 17.70 5.08 -9.30
N GLN A 93 16.75 6.00 -9.10
CA GLN A 93 17.00 7.44 -9.12
C GLN A 93 16.92 8.08 -7.72
N ASN A 94 16.36 7.37 -6.72
CA ASN A 94 16.26 7.79 -5.32
C ASN A 94 16.58 6.58 -4.40
N PRO A 95 17.06 6.79 -3.15
CA PRO A 95 17.18 5.71 -2.17
C PRO A 95 15.77 5.18 -1.85
N ARG A 96 15.51 3.92 -2.21
CA ARG A 96 14.21 3.25 -2.04
C ARG A 96 14.36 2.07 -1.09
N GLU A 97 13.30 1.76 -0.37
CA GLU A 97 13.30 0.62 0.54
C GLU A 97 13.11 -0.71 -0.21
N VAL A 98 12.34 -0.69 -1.31
CA VAL A 98 12.08 -1.86 -2.16
C VAL A 98 12.32 -1.48 -3.62
N SER A 99 13.20 -2.21 -4.31
CA SER A 99 13.62 -1.95 -5.70
C SER A 99 13.10 -2.99 -6.69
N SER A 100 12.62 -4.15 -6.23
CA SER A 100 12.05 -5.23 -7.05
C SER A 100 10.90 -5.95 -6.35
N SER A 101 9.90 -6.39 -7.14
CA SER A 101 8.78 -7.20 -6.63
C SER A 101 9.23 -8.57 -6.11
N SER A 102 10.39 -9.06 -6.55
CA SER A 102 11.01 -10.30 -6.07
C SER A 102 11.55 -10.19 -4.63
N GLN A 103 11.59 -8.99 -4.03
CA GLN A 103 11.92 -8.81 -2.60
C GLN A 103 10.72 -9.04 -1.68
N LEU A 104 9.52 -9.21 -2.22
CA LEU A 104 8.29 -9.46 -1.48
C LEU A 104 8.07 -10.96 -1.37
N THR A 105 8.11 -11.47 -0.15
CA THR A 105 7.84 -12.88 0.15
C THR A 105 6.85 -12.99 1.30
N GLY A 106 6.05 -14.05 1.28
CA GLY A 106 5.37 -14.52 2.50
C GLY A 106 6.32 -15.43 3.25
N SER A 107 6.26 -15.46 4.58
CA SER A 107 6.94 -16.53 5.31
C SER A 107 6.34 -17.88 4.88
N ALA A 108 7.20 -18.89 4.69
CA ALA A 108 6.71 -20.24 4.45
C ALA A 108 6.03 -20.71 5.75
N GLY A 109 4.75 -21.08 5.68
CA GLY A 109 4.09 -21.73 6.82
C GLY A 109 4.94 -22.89 7.32
N LEU A 110 5.14 -22.99 8.64
CA LEU A 110 6.16 -23.84 9.27
C LEU A 110 5.93 -25.36 9.12
N PHE A 111 4.90 -25.79 8.39
CA PHE A 111 4.53 -27.20 8.20
C PHE A 111 4.07 -27.47 6.77
N GLN A 112 4.86 -28.25 6.03
CA GLN A 112 4.39 -28.98 4.85
C GLN A 112 4.07 -30.42 5.31
N ALA A 113 2.99 -30.59 6.08
CA ALA A 113 2.52 -31.91 6.52
C ALA A 113 1.49 -32.46 5.50
N PRO A 114 1.65 -33.70 4.99
CA PRO A 114 0.82 -34.21 3.89
C PRO A 114 -0.59 -34.66 4.30
N PHE A 115 -1.01 -34.54 5.58
CA PHE A 115 -2.35 -34.91 6.00
C PHE A 115 -2.83 -34.06 7.19
N GLY A 116 -4.04 -33.50 7.06
CA GLY A 116 -4.86 -33.07 8.20
C GLY A 116 -4.70 -31.61 8.64
N GLU A 117 -5.84 -30.95 8.83
CA GLU A 117 -6.01 -29.58 9.31
C GLU A 117 -5.16 -29.27 10.56
N GLY A 118 -4.25 -28.32 10.44
CA GLY A 118 -3.41 -27.89 11.56
C GLY A 118 -2.24 -27.03 11.10
N VAL A 119 -2.53 -25.83 10.57
CA VAL A 119 -1.50 -24.80 10.34
C VAL A 119 -1.74 -23.71 11.37
N PHE A 120 -0.74 -23.43 12.22
CA PHE A 120 -0.67 -22.17 12.95
C PHE A 120 -0.46 -21.05 11.90
N ALA A 121 -1.55 -20.61 11.27
CA ALA A 121 -1.55 -19.56 10.26
C ALA A 121 -1.23 -18.17 10.85
N GLU A 122 -1.09 -18.07 12.17
CA GLU A 122 -0.84 -16.85 12.94
C GLU A 122 0.58 -16.27 12.76
N ALA A 123 1.51 -17.01 12.14
CA ALA A 123 2.89 -16.54 11.91
C ALA A 123 3.24 -16.33 10.43
N VAL A 124 2.24 -16.40 9.52
CA VAL A 124 2.46 -16.18 8.10
C VAL A 124 2.19 -14.73 7.72
N GLU A 125 3.24 -13.93 7.66
CA GLU A 125 3.18 -12.52 7.28
C GLU A 125 3.87 -12.29 5.93
N ILE A 126 3.32 -11.36 5.15
CA ILE A 126 3.99 -10.84 3.96
C ILE A 126 4.97 -9.76 4.42
N TYR A 127 6.22 -9.89 4.02
CA TYR A 127 7.26 -8.91 4.30
C TYR A 127 8.09 -8.61 3.05
N ALA A 128 8.71 -7.43 3.05
CA ALA A 128 9.72 -7.07 2.08
C ALA A 128 11.09 -7.18 2.74
N VAL A 129 12.06 -7.77 2.02
CA VAL A 129 13.47 -7.68 2.42
C VAL A 129 14.03 -6.36 1.89
N VAL A 130 14.21 -5.40 2.79
CA VAL A 130 14.74 -4.06 2.50
C VAL A 130 16.24 -4.16 2.17
N GLU A 131 16.83 -3.18 1.47
CA GLU A 131 18.25 -3.21 1.06
C GLU A 131 19.26 -3.46 2.21
N ASN A 132 18.89 -3.13 3.45
CA ASN A 132 19.70 -3.37 4.64
C ASN A 132 19.58 -4.82 5.20
N GLY A 133 18.88 -5.70 4.48
CA GLY A 133 18.62 -7.09 4.90
C GLY A 133 17.54 -7.23 5.98
N LEU A 134 16.90 -6.13 6.39
CA LEU A 134 15.79 -6.14 7.35
C LEU A 134 14.51 -6.62 6.68
N GLU A 135 13.68 -7.35 7.43
CA GLU A 135 12.33 -7.73 7.01
C GLU A 135 11.35 -6.66 7.49
N LYS A 136 10.58 -6.06 6.56
CA LYS A 136 9.55 -5.08 6.88
C LYS A 136 8.16 -5.66 6.59
N PRO A 137 7.31 -5.90 7.60
CA PRO A 137 5.99 -6.49 7.40
C PRO A 137 5.05 -5.52 6.68
N LEU A 138 4.25 -6.04 5.76
CA LEU A 138 3.37 -5.24 4.91
C LEU A 138 2.11 -4.76 5.64
N LEU A 139 1.52 -5.60 6.49
CA LEU A 139 0.26 -5.32 7.14
C LEU A 139 0.29 -4.07 8.04
N PRO A 140 1.31 -3.86 8.90
CA PRO A 140 1.38 -2.63 9.70
C PRO A 140 1.41 -1.36 8.83
N ALA A 141 2.19 -1.37 7.76
CA ALA A 141 2.27 -0.24 6.83
C ALA A 141 0.94 0.00 6.09
N VAL A 142 0.28 -1.08 5.64
CA VAL A 142 -1.07 -1.00 5.04
C VAL A 142 -2.06 -0.36 6.00
N ASN A 143 -2.05 -0.76 7.27
CA ASN A 143 -2.96 -0.21 8.27
C ASN A 143 -2.71 1.27 8.53
N VAL A 144 -1.45 1.66 8.76
CA VAL A 144 -1.10 3.07 9.02
C VAL A 144 -1.50 3.96 7.84
N VAL A 145 -1.19 3.54 6.61
CA VAL A 145 -1.55 4.29 5.40
C VAL A 145 -3.05 4.32 5.16
N PHE A 146 -3.75 3.20 5.39
CA PHE A 146 -5.21 3.15 5.29
C PHE A 146 -5.88 4.14 6.25
N GLU A 147 -5.52 4.13 7.53
CA GLU A 147 -6.11 5.03 8.53
C GLU A 147 -5.80 6.49 8.20
N LYS A 148 -4.59 6.79 7.70
CA LYS A 148 -4.22 8.13 7.26
C LYS A 148 -5.07 8.61 6.08
N LEU A 149 -5.24 7.77 5.05
CA LEU A 149 -6.06 8.12 3.90
C LEU A 149 -7.54 8.25 4.28
N TYR A 150 -8.04 7.37 5.15
CA TYR A 150 -9.39 7.45 5.69
C TYR A 150 -9.63 8.77 6.44
N SER A 151 -8.65 9.21 7.22
CA SER A 151 -8.74 10.45 8.01
C SER A 151 -8.79 11.70 7.11
N ILE A 152 -7.96 11.74 6.06
CA ILE A 152 -7.98 12.78 5.02
C ILE A 152 -9.36 12.84 4.35
N ILE A 153 -9.89 11.69 3.94
CA ILE A 153 -11.16 11.58 3.21
C ILE A 153 -12.36 11.93 4.09
N SER A 154 -12.32 11.53 5.35
CA SER A 154 -13.40 11.76 6.33
C SER A 154 -13.36 13.17 6.92
N GLY A 155 -12.27 13.92 6.74
CA GLY A 155 -12.07 15.25 7.34
C GLY A 155 -11.83 15.21 8.85
N ASN A 156 -11.51 14.03 9.42
CA ASN A 156 -11.27 13.85 10.84
C ASN A 156 -9.76 13.63 11.06
N PRO A 157 -9.09 14.33 11.98
CA PRO A 157 -7.67 14.06 12.27
C PRO A 157 -7.49 12.68 12.88
N THR A 158 -6.54 11.89 12.36
CA THR A 158 -6.18 10.57 12.91
C THR A 158 -5.62 10.75 14.33
N GLN A 159 -6.31 10.26 15.36
CA GLN A 159 -5.71 10.13 16.69
C GLN A 159 -4.77 8.90 16.67
N LEU A 160 -3.50 9.14 16.34
CA LEU A 160 -2.44 8.16 16.59
C LEU A 160 -2.24 8.07 18.10
N ASN A 161 -2.82 7.04 18.72
CA ASN A 161 -2.55 6.70 20.12
C ASN A 161 -1.05 6.45 20.28
N ARG A 162 -0.40 7.30 21.07
CA ARG A 162 0.95 7.09 21.61
C ARG A 162 0.86 6.37 22.95
#